data_AF-A0A5T1TUJ7-F1
#
_entry.id   AF-A0A5T1TUJ7-F1
#
_cell.length_a   1.000
_cell.length_b   1.000
_cell.length_c   1.000
_cell.angle_alpha   90.00
_cell.angle_beta   90.00
_cell.angle_gamma   90.00
#
_symmetry.space_group_name_H-M   'P 1'
#
loop_
_entity.id
_entity.type
_entity.pdbx_description
1 polymer ?
#
loop_
_entity_poly.entity_id
_entity_poly.type
_entity_poly.pdbx_seq_one_letter_code
_entity_poly.pdbx_strand_id
1 'polypeptide(L)'
;MIDFNFLQKINLKFINGIFAEDCHFGVILFAFSKKISVYSKKMYIYRIRESSLMNFTNAKFSISPNSYLKKIDIFGNSDITKVYYEAISWLQIALKFIEFSKTNHCLSYDIQKHFLPVICNKGLSLKTINKDPLHLKKYLEYLKLYIENQPLGAVYRVKQYLSYKVIKKILSVKGMKKIFLPFDIIFIVLKHQINKKYKKSIKNQKLPLEFYKDYQKAIRLKMKIFKIINIISKGKIWKI
;
A
#
# COMPACT_ATOMS: atom_id res chain seq x y z
N MET A 1 -25.22 -8.12 5.29
CA MET A 1 -26.28 -7.18 4.83
C MET A 1 -26.38 -6.08 5.87
N ILE A 2 -26.67 -4.84 5.46
CA ILE A 2 -26.74 -3.68 6.36
C ILE A 2 -28.21 -3.28 6.48
N ASP A 3 -28.69 -3.00 7.69
CA ASP A 3 -30.02 -2.42 7.91
C ASP A 3 -30.07 -1.01 7.31
N PHE A 4 -31.00 -0.78 6.39
CA PHE A 4 -31.09 0.47 5.64
C PHE A 4 -31.59 1.65 6.50
N ASN A 5 -32.53 1.41 7.42
CA ASN A 5 -33.03 2.44 8.34
C ASN A 5 -31.91 2.89 9.28
N PHE A 6 -31.10 1.93 9.77
CA PHE A 6 -29.90 2.24 10.53
C PHE A 6 -28.90 3.07 9.71
N LEU A 7 -28.63 2.68 8.45
CA LEU A 7 -27.69 3.39 7.58
C LEU A 7 -28.13 4.84 7.31
N GLN A 8 -29.43 5.06 7.06
CA GLN A 8 -30.01 6.39 6.91
C GLN A 8 -29.85 7.22 8.19
N LYS A 9 -30.14 6.62 9.36
CA LYS A 9 -30.04 7.29 10.66
C LYS A 9 -28.64 7.82 10.97
N ILE A 10 -27.60 7.05 10.63
CA ILE A 10 -26.21 7.49 10.83
C ILE A 10 -25.69 8.41 9.71
N ASN A 11 -26.48 8.60 8.64
CA ASN A 11 -26.15 9.41 7.47
C ASN A 11 -24.76 9.10 6.86
N LEU A 12 -24.36 7.82 6.88
CA LEU A 12 -23.07 7.39 6.38
C LEU A 12 -23.12 7.15 4.86
N LYS A 13 -22.19 7.76 4.13
CA LYS A 13 -22.06 7.67 2.68
C LYS A 13 -20.63 7.33 2.29
N PHE A 14 -20.45 6.76 1.10
CA PHE A 14 -19.12 6.65 0.52
C PHE A 14 -18.53 8.04 0.27
N ILE A 15 -17.21 8.14 0.38
CA ILE A 15 -16.50 9.33 -0.09
C ILE A 15 -16.51 9.26 -1.62
N ASN A 16 -17.07 10.29 -2.25
CA ASN A 16 -17.27 10.29 -3.68
C ASN A 16 -15.94 10.32 -4.43
N GLY A 17 -15.80 9.44 -5.44
CA GLY A 17 -14.67 9.49 -6.35
C GLY A 17 -13.34 9.43 -5.62
N ILE A 18 -13.19 8.45 -4.71
CA ILE A 18 -11.89 8.02 -4.17
C ILE A 18 -11.68 6.52 -4.44
N PHE A 19 -10.45 6.05 -4.30
CA PHE A 19 -10.10 4.64 -4.25
C PHE A 19 -10.22 4.12 -2.82
N ALA A 20 -10.67 2.87 -2.65
CA ALA A 20 -10.86 2.24 -1.35
C ALA A 20 -11.86 3.00 -0.46
N GLU A 21 -12.90 3.56 -1.08
CA GLU A 21 -14.03 4.23 -0.42
C GLU A 21 -14.74 3.31 0.59
N ASP A 22 -14.71 2.00 0.31
CA ASP A 22 -15.22 0.93 1.16
C ASP A 22 -14.43 0.79 2.47
N CYS A 23 -13.15 1.14 2.49
CA CYS A 23 -12.34 1.15 3.71
C CYS A 23 -12.85 2.18 4.72
N HIS A 24 -13.06 3.43 4.28
CA HIS A 24 -13.65 4.46 5.14
C HIS A 24 -15.06 4.05 5.59
N PHE A 25 -15.92 3.73 4.62
CA PHE A 25 -17.31 3.39 4.87
C PHE A 25 -17.43 2.21 5.84
N GLY A 26 -16.67 1.15 5.62
CA GLY A 26 -16.65 -0.04 6.48
C GLY A 26 -16.26 0.32 7.90
N VAL A 27 -15.10 0.96 8.11
CA VAL A 27 -14.61 1.27 9.46
C VAL A 27 -15.61 2.13 10.24
N ILE A 28 -16.17 3.16 9.62
CA ILE A 28 -17.15 4.03 10.29
C ILE A 28 -18.47 3.30 10.54
N LEU A 29 -18.95 2.49 9.58
CA LEU A 29 -20.15 1.67 9.77
C LEU A 29 -19.99 0.73 10.97
N PHE A 30 -18.86 0.03 11.06
CA PHE A 30 -18.55 -0.86 12.18
C PHE A 30 -18.48 -0.07 13.50
N ALA A 31 -17.91 1.13 13.48
CA ALA A 31 -17.84 1.97 14.68
C ALA A 31 -19.24 2.32 15.23
N PHE A 32 -20.20 2.62 14.36
CA PHE A 32 -21.57 2.93 14.78
C PHE A 32 -22.44 1.67 15.04
N SER A 33 -22.00 0.49 14.61
CA SER A 33 -22.79 -0.74 14.67
C SER A 33 -22.76 -1.35 16.08
N LYS A 34 -23.92 -1.46 16.72
CA LYS A 34 -24.05 -2.09 18.06
C LYS A 34 -24.33 -3.58 18.03
N LYS A 35 -24.88 -4.09 16.91
CA LYS A 35 -25.27 -5.50 16.74
C LYS A 35 -24.72 -5.99 15.42
N ILE A 36 -23.75 -6.90 15.49
CA ILE A 36 -23.09 -7.49 14.31
C ILE A 36 -23.29 -9.00 14.40
N SER A 37 -23.89 -9.58 13.37
CA SER A 37 -24.07 -11.03 13.25
C SER A 37 -23.26 -11.55 12.06
N VAL A 38 -22.70 -12.75 12.23
CA VAL A 38 -21.95 -13.44 11.18
C VAL A 38 -22.75 -14.66 10.77
N TYR A 39 -23.13 -14.71 9.50
CA TYR A 39 -23.75 -15.88 8.90
C TYR A 39 -22.68 -16.75 8.24
N SER A 40 -22.51 -17.98 8.71
CA SER A 40 -21.39 -18.85 8.33
C SER A 40 -21.57 -19.54 6.97
N LYS A 41 -22.80 -19.64 6.46
CA LYS A 41 -23.06 -20.27 5.14
C LYS A 41 -22.89 -19.25 4.02
N LYS A 42 -22.40 -19.72 2.88
CA LYS A 42 -22.21 -18.90 1.67
C LYS A 42 -23.57 -18.50 1.09
N MET A 43 -23.83 -17.19 1.08
CA MET A 43 -25.05 -16.61 0.50
C MET A 43 -24.76 -15.62 -0.64
N TYR A 44 -23.51 -15.53 -1.09
CA TYR A 44 -23.11 -14.57 -2.11
C TYR A 44 -22.42 -15.24 -3.29
N ILE A 45 -22.70 -14.71 -4.47
CA ILE A 45 -22.00 -15.02 -5.71
C ILE A 45 -20.83 -14.04 -5.83
N TYR A 46 -19.61 -14.56 -5.73
CA TYR A 46 -18.42 -13.74 -5.93
C TYR A 46 -18.19 -13.54 -7.43
N ARG A 47 -18.14 -12.29 -7.88
CA ARG A 47 -17.91 -11.93 -9.29
C ARG A 47 -16.54 -11.27 -9.43
N ILE A 48 -15.63 -11.92 -10.17
CA ILE A 48 -14.39 -11.30 -10.63
C ILE A 48 -14.65 -10.73 -12.02
N ARG A 49 -14.34 -9.44 -12.23
CA ARG A 49 -14.42 -8.79 -13.54
C ARG A 49 -13.04 -8.66 -14.15
N GLU A 50 -12.99 -8.61 -15.48
CA GLU A 50 -11.79 -8.22 -16.21
C GLU A 50 -11.36 -6.79 -15.81
N SER A 51 -10.05 -6.55 -15.72
CA SER A 51 -9.45 -5.30 -15.25
C SER A 51 -9.88 -4.85 -13.84
N SER A 52 -10.50 -5.74 -13.04
CA SER A 52 -10.76 -5.47 -11.62
C SER A 52 -9.47 -5.44 -10.82
N LEU A 53 -9.38 -4.52 -9.86
CA LEU A 53 -8.31 -4.53 -8.86
C LEU A 53 -8.27 -5.82 -8.02
N MET A 54 -9.40 -6.52 -7.93
CA MET A 54 -9.52 -7.81 -7.24
C MET A 54 -9.18 -9.01 -8.14
N ASN A 55 -8.88 -8.79 -9.43
CA ASN A 55 -8.44 -9.85 -10.34
C ASN A 55 -6.91 -10.01 -10.27
N PHE A 56 -6.46 -10.95 -9.45
CA PHE A 56 -5.04 -11.26 -9.28
C PHE A 56 -4.43 -12.13 -10.40
N THR A 57 -5.25 -12.61 -11.35
CA THR A 57 -4.83 -13.58 -12.39
C THR A 57 -4.42 -12.92 -13.70
N ASN A 58 -5.16 -11.90 -14.15
CA ASN A 58 -4.92 -11.21 -15.44
C ASN A 58 -4.53 -9.74 -15.24
N ALA A 59 -3.29 -9.52 -14.81
CA ALA A 59 -2.72 -8.21 -14.50
C ALA A 59 -2.38 -7.34 -15.74
N LYS A 60 -3.24 -7.31 -16.76
CA LYS A 60 -3.15 -6.26 -17.80
C LYS A 60 -3.86 -5.02 -17.28
N PHE A 61 -3.06 -3.99 -17.02
CA PHE A 61 -3.48 -2.79 -16.32
C PHE A 61 -3.95 -1.74 -17.32
N SER A 62 -5.23 -1.39 -17.26
CA SER A 62 -5.79 -0.26 -18.00
C SER A 62 -6.80 0.47 -17.12
N ILE A 63 -6.67 1.78 -17.02
CA ILE A 63 -7.72 2.61 -16.41
C ILE A 63 -8.96 2.48 -17.30
N SER A 64 -10.08 2.05 -16.73
CA SER A 64 -11.34 1.98 -17.47
C SER A 64 -11.67 3.36 -18.08
N PRO A 65 -12.13 3.43 -19.34
CA PRO A 65 -12.53 4.68 -19.97
C PRO A 65 -13.56 5.49 -19.18
N ASN A 66 -14.41 4.81 -18.39
CA ASN A 66 -15.46 5.39 -17.57
C ASN A 66 -15.03 5.66 -16.13
N SER A 67 -13.75 5.42 -15.81
CA SER A 67 -13.23 5.69 -14.47
C SER A 67 -13.15 7.20 -14.24
N TYR A 68 -13.50 7.64 -13.03
CA TYR A 68 -13.21 8.99 -12.54
C TYR A 68 -11.72 9.35 -12.71
N LEU A 69 -10.82 8.35 -12.74
CA LEU A 69 -9.37 8.50 -12.90
C LEU A 69 -9.00 9.15 -14.23
N LYS A 70 -9.77 8.88 -15.29
CA LYS A 70 -9.49 9.40 -16.63
C LYS A 70 -9.58 10.92 -16.66
N LYS A 71 -10.43 11.52 -15.81
CA LYS A 71 -10.53 12.98 -15.66
C LYS A 71 -9.27 13.62 -15.06
N ILE A 72 -8.41 12.83 -14.43
CA ILE A 72 -7.21 13.28 -13.69
C ILE A 72 -5.93 12.91 -14.47
N ASP A 73 -6.02 12.42 -15.71
CA ASP A 73 -4.86 11.94 -16.49
C ASP A 73 -3.96 13.07 -17.05
N ILE A 74 -3.60 14.03 -16.21
CA ILE A 74 -2.67 15.13 -16.46
C ILE A 74 -1.20 14.63 -16.44
N PHE A 75 -0.99 13.34 -16.13
CA PHE A 75 0.32 12.73 -16.07
C PHE A 75 0.76 12.14 -17.41
N GLY A 76 -0.15 11.96 -18.38
CA GLY A 76 0.15 11.34 -19.68
C GLY A 76 0.63 9.89 -19.54
N ASN A 77 0.34 9.26 -18.39
CA ASN A 77 0.80 7.93 -18.04
C ASN A 77 -0.17 7.34 -17.01
N SER A 78 -0.90 6.30 -17.41
CA SER A 78 -1.92 5.64 -16.60
C SER A 78 -1.40 5.09 -15.28
N ASP A 79 -0.17 4.59 -15.23
CA ASP A 79 0.41 4.02 -14.01
C ASP A 79 0.68 5.11 -12.98
N ILE A 80 1.23 6.24 -13.42
CA ILE A 80 1.50 7.39 -12.53
C ILE A 80 0.19 8.03 -12.07
N THR A 81 -0.78 8.22 -12.98
CA THR A 81 -2.11 8.73 -12.65
C THR A 81 -2.77 7.88 -11.57
N LYS A 82 -2.69 6.56 -11.69
CA LYS A 82 -3.22 5.63 -10.70
C LYS A 82 -2.53 5.74 -9.34
N VAL A 83 -1.20 5.74 -9.32
CA VAL A 83 -0.42 5.86 -8.07
C VAL A 83 -0.71 7.19 -7.37
N TYR A 84 -0.84 8.28 -8.12
CA TYR A 84 -1.28 9.57 -7.60
C TYR A 84 -2.67 9.47 -6.99
N TYR A 85 -3.61 8.90 -7.73
CA TYR A 85 -4.98 8.81 -7.29
C TYR A 85 -5.15 7.93 -6.03
N GLU A 86 -4.47 6.78 -5.95
CA GLU A 86 -4.47 5.95 -4.75
C GLU A 86 -3.93 6.76 -3.55
N ALA A 87 -2.83 7.50 -3.73
CA ALA A 87 -2.22 8.29 -2.67
C ALA A 87 -3.15 9.40 -2.15
N ILE A 88 -3.79 10.17 -3.04
CA ILE A 88 -4.77 11.20 -2.63
C ILE A 88 -6.02 10.60 -1.99
N SER A 89 -6.42 9.39 -2.39
CA SER A 89 -7.58 8.71 -1.82
C SER A 89 -7.31 8.30 -0.39
N TRP A 90 -6.14 7.70 -0.12
CA TRP A 90 -5.70 7.41 1.24
C TRP A 90 -5.54 8.66 2.09
N LEU A 91 -5.07 9.77 1.52
CA LEU A 91 -5.02 11.07 2.20
C LEU A 91 -6.43 11.54 2.61
N GLN A 92 -7.41 11.48 1.70
CA GLN A 92 -8.78 11.88 2.00
C GLN A 92 -9.42 10.99 3.08
N ILE A 93 -9.20 9.67 3.02
CA ILE A 93 -9.65 8.74 4.08
C ILE A 93 -8.98 9.09 5.41
N ALA A 94 -7.67 9.39 5.42
CA ALA A 94 -6.97 9.79 6.64
C ALA A 94 -7.59 11.05 7.25
N LEU A 95 -7.88 12.07 6.43
CA LEU A 95 -8.53 13.30 6.89
C LEU A 95 -9.91 13.02 7.49
N LYS A 96 -10.72 12.15 6.89
CA LYS A 96 -12.02 11.75 7.46
C LYS A 96 -11.91 10.99 8.76
N PHE A 97 -10.90 10.12 8.92
CA PHE A 97 -10.63 9.48 10.20
C PHE A 97 -10.11 10.46 11.25
N ILE A 98 -9.34 11.48 10.86
CA ILE A 98 -8.92 12.56 11.77
C ILE A 98 -10.16 13.34 12.24
N GLU A 99 -11.06 13.71 11.33
CA GLU A 99 -12.34 14.34 11.69
C GLU A 99 -13.12 13.47 12.69
N PHE A 100 -13.29 12.18 12.39
CA PHE A 100 -13.98 11.24 13.27
C PHE A 100 -13.32 11.13 14.65
N SER A 101 -11.99 11.05 14.71
CA SER A 101 -11.24 10.91 15.97
C SER A 101 -11.42 12.09 16.93
N LYS A 102 -11.84 13.25 16.42
CA LYS A 102 -12.11 14.45 17.22
C LYS A 102 -13.53 14.47 17.81
N THR A 103 -14.37 13.50 17.46
CA THR A 103 -15.72 13.38 18.00
C THR A 103 -15.70 12.66 19.35
N ASN A 104 -16.76 12.84 20.14
CA ASN A 104 -16.94 12.15 21.43
C ASN A 104 -17.44 10.69 21.29
N HIS A 105 -17.30 10.08 20.12
CA HIS A 105 -17.70 8.68 19.91
C HIS A 105 -16.78 7.74 20.70
N CYS A 106 -17.33 6.67 21.28
CA CYS A 106 -16.56 5.74 22.14
C CYS A 106 -15.36 5.09 21.42
N LEU A 107 -15.48 4.85 20.11
CA LEU A 107 -14.42 4.27 19.26
C LEU A 107 -13.51 5.30 18.58
N SER A 108 -13.64 6.60 18.88
CA SER A 108 -12.77 7.64 18.32
C SER A 108 -11.29 7.36 18.61
N TYR A 109 -10.97 6.98 19.84
CA TYR A 109 -9.62 6.63 20.26
C TYR A 109 -9.09 5.38 19.54
N ASP A 110 -9.90 4.34 19.39
CA ASP A 110 -9.49 3.12 18.70
C ASP A 110 -9.21 3.34 17.22
N ILE A 111 -10.03 4.15 16.55
CA ILE A 111 -9.78 4.56 15.16
C ILE A 111 -8.46 5.34 15.07
N GLN A 112 -8.22 6.27 16.00
CA GLN A 112 -6.98 7.03 16.05
C GLN A 112 -5.76 6.14 16.31
N LYS A 113 -5.87 5.15 17.18
CA LYS A 113 -4.75 4.30 17.59
C LYS A 113 -4.43 3.21 16.58
N HIS A 114 -5.45 2.58 16.00
CA HIS A 114 -5.29 1.36 15.22
C HIS A 114 -5.40 1.57 13.72
N PHE A 115 -6.19 2.54 13.26
CA PHE A 115 -6.43 2.76 11.84
C PHE A 115 -5.61 3.94 11.29
N LEU A 116 -5.67 5.11 11.94
CA LEU A 116 -4.98 6.31 11.45
C LEU A 116 -3.50 6.10 11.12
N PRO A 117 -2.66 5.44 11.95
CA PRO A 117 -1.24 5.31 11.64
C PRO A 117 -0.99 4.57 10.32
N VAL A 118 -1.81 3.58 10.00
CA VAL A 118 -1.71 2.80 8.77
C VAL A 118 -2.17 3.61 7.55
N ILE A 119 -3.32 4.26 7.67
CA ILE A 119 -3.91 5.06 6.58
C ILE A 119 -3.05 6.30 6.30
N CYS A 120 -2.56 6.98 7.34
CA CYS A 120 -1.63 8.10 7.23
C CYS A 120 -0.34 7.68 6.52
N ASN A 121 0.23 6.51 6.86
CA ASN A 121 1.38 5.99 6.14
C ASN A 121 1.10 5.80 4.65
N LYS A 122 -0.07 5.30 4.26
CA LYS A 122 -0.44 5.17 2.84
C LYS A 122 -0.62 6.52 2.16
N GLY A 123 -1.30 7.48 2.80
CA GLY A 123 -1.49 8.85 2.29
C GLY A 123 -0.17 9.62 2.11
N LEU A 124 0.80 9.42 3.01
CA LEU A 124 2.12 10.05 2.93
C LEU A 124 2.93 9.65 1.68
N SER A 125 2.52 8.59 0.96
CA SER A 125 3.11 8.19 -0.32
C SER A 125 2.98 9.29 -1.37
N LEU A 126 2.00 10.20 -1.24
CA LEU A 126 1.84 11.38 -2.10
C LEU A 126 3.10 12.27 -2.13
N LYS A 127 3.89 12.29 -1.05
CA LYS A 127 5.17 13.03 -0.99
C LYS A 127 6.18 12.58 -2.06
N THR A 128 6.06 11.36 -2.56
CA THR A 128 7.00 10.80 -3.55
C THR A 128 6.66 11.16 -4.98
N ILE A 129 5.50 11.77 -5.21
CA ILE A 129 4.98 12.11 -6.53
C ILE A 129 5.27 13.58 -6.79
N ASN A 130 5.81 13.93 -7.96
CA ASN A 130 6.25 15.31 -8.23
C ASN A 130 5.07 16.25 -8.49
N LYS A 131 4.18 15.88 -9.42
CA LYS A 131 2.99 16.69 -9.74
C LYS A 131 1.89 16.50 -8.69
N ASP A 132 1.14 17.56 -8.40
CA ASP A 132 -0.01 17.55 -7.49
C ASP A 132 -1.17 18.40 -8.05
N PRO A 133 -1.86 17.95 -9.11
CA PRO A 133 -2.90 18.71 -9.77
C PRO A 133 -4.08 19.12 -8.87
N LEU A 134 -4.32 18.41 -7.76
CA LEU A 134 -5.39 18.74 -6.81
C LEU A 134 -4.90 19.57 -5.61
N HIS A 135 -3.61 19.93 -5.56
CA HIS A 135 -3.02 20.75 -4.50
C HIS A 135 -3.28 20.21 -3.07
N LEU A 136 -3.33 18.89 -2.91
CA LEU A 136 -3.64 18.22 -1.64
C LEU A 136 -2.40 17.96 -0.78
N LYS A 137 -1.18 18.14 -1.31
CA LYS A 137 0.06 17.95 -0.54
C LYS A 137 0.15 18.84 0.70
N LYS A 138 -0.53 19.99 0.72
CA LYS A 138 -0.59 20.89 1.88
C LYS A 138 -1.10 20.20 3.15
N TYR A 139 -1.89 19.13 3.02
CA TYR A 139 -2.43 18.39 4.15
C TYR A 139 -1.50 17.30 4.71
N LEU A 140 -0.33 17.05 4.10
CA LEU A 140 0.56 15.96 4.50
C LEU A 140 1.20 16.16 5.88
N GLU A 141 1.35 17.40 6.34
CA GLU A 141 1.90 17.67 7.68
C GLU A 141 0.98 17.14 8.78
N TYR A 142 -0.35 17.23 8.60
CA TYR A 142 -1.32 16.71 9.57
C TYR A 142 -1.21 15.19 9.77
N LEU A 143 -0.83 14.44 8.72
CA LEU A 143 -0.73 12.98 8.79
C LEU A 143 0.48 12.51 9.61
N LYS A 144 1.56 13.30 9.67
CA LYS A 144 2.82 12.88 10.32
C LYS A 144 2.66 12.66 11.83
N LEU A 145 1.80 13.44 12.47
CA LEU A 145 1.51 13.35 13.91
C LEU A 145 1.01 11.95 14.30
N TYR A 146 0.30 11.27 13.40
CA TYR A 146 -0.35 9.99 13.66
C TYR A 146 0.52 8.77 13.35
N ILE A 147 1.73 8.95 12.82
CA ILE A 147 2.67 7.83 12.54
C ILE A 147 3.84 7.77 13.53
N GLU A 148 3.94 8.75 14.43
CA GLU A 148 5.13 8.95 15.25
C GLU A 148 5.42 7.79 16.21
N ASN A 149 4.35 7.20 16.76
CA ASN A 149 4.43 6.12 17.74
C ASN A 149 4.51 4.73 17.10
N GLN A 150 4.57 4.62 15.77
CA GLN A 150 4.73 3.33 15.11
C GLN A 150 6.15 2.77 15.26
N PRO A 151 6.31 1.44 15.32
CA PRO A 151 7.61 0.81 15.39
C PRO A 151 8.45 1.05 14.11
N LEU A 152 9.78 0.98 14.25
CA LEU A 152 10.70 0.92 13.11
C LEU A 152 10.87 -0.53 12.65
N GLY A 153 11.11 -0.74 11.35
CA GLY A 153 11.47 -2.06 10.84
C GLY A 153 11.10 -2.33 9.38
N ALA A 154 10.34 -1.46 8.72
CA ALA A 154 9.96 -1.67 7.33
C ALA A 154 11.18 -1.66 6.40
N VAL A 155 12.14 -0.75 6.59
CA VAL A 155 13.38 -0.69 5.79
C VAL A 155 14.21 -1.93 6.01
N TYR A 156 14.40 -2.33 7.28
CA TYR A 156 15.12 -3.57 7.60
C TYR A 156 14.48 -4.77 6.90
N ARG A 157 13.16 -4.89 6.93
CA ARG A 157 12.43 -5.98 6.28
C ARG A 157 12.59 -5.97 4.77
N VAL A 158 12.50 -4.81 4.11
CA VAL A 158 12.77 -4.70 2.68
C VAL A 158 14.20 -5.14 2.35
N LYS A 159 15.18 -4.79 3.19
CA LYS A 159 16.57 -5.27 3.03
C LYS A 159 16.71 -6.79 3.17
N GLN A 160 15.75 -7.46 3.82
CA GLN A 160 15.75 -8.93 3.92
C GLN A 160 15.19 -9.63 2.68
N TYR A 161 14.53 -8.91 1.77
CA TYR A 161 13.98 -9.48 0.55
C TYR A 161 15.09 -10.00 -0.37
N LEU A 162 14.79 -11.09 -1.08
CA LEU A 162 15.73 -11.69 -2.03
C LEU A 162 16.15 -10.69 -3.12
N SER A 163 15.18 -9.97 -3.68
CA SER A 163 15.42 -8.94 -4.69
C SER A 163 16.40 -7.87 -4.22
N TYR A 164 16.28 -7.39 -2.98
CA TYR A 164 17.25 -6.44 -2.42
C TYR A 164 18.65 -7.03 -2.31
N LYS A 165 18.76 -8.25 -1.77
CA LYS A 165 20.05 -8.93 -1.56
C LYS A 165 20.78 -9.16 -2.88
N VAL A 166 20.06 -9.63 -3.90
CA VAL A 166 20.57 -9.84 -5.26
C VAL A 166 21.01 -8.53 -5.88
N ILE A 167 20.14 -7.50 -5.93
CA ILE A 167 20.49 -6.20 -6.52
C ILE A 167 21.67 -5.56 -5.79
N LYS A 168 21.72 -5.62 -4.46
CA LYS A 168 22.86 -5.11 -3.69
C LYS A 168 24.17 -5.79 -4.10
N LYS A 169 24.15 -7.11 -4.30
CA LYS A 169 25.33 -7.86 -4.74
C LYS A 169 25.74 -7.47 -6.16
N ILE A 170 24.79 -7.41 -7.11
CA ILE A 170 25.04 -6.97 -8.49
C ILE A 170 25.71 -5.60 -8.52
N LEU A 171 25.20 -4.63 -7.75
CA LEU A 171 25.77 -3.28 -7.71
C LEU A 171 27.13 -3.20 -7.02
N SER A 172 27.43 -4.13 -6.11
CA SER A 172 28.70 -4.14 -5.36
C SER A 172 29.88 -4.69 -6.16
N VAL A 173 29.63 -5.52 -7.17
CA VAL A 173 30.67 -6.21 -7.95
C VAL A 173 31.13 -5.32 -9.11
N LYS A 174 32.44 -5.08 -9.19
CA LYS A 174 33.10 -4.25 -10.23
C LYS A 174 34.23 -5.03 -10.91
N GLY A 175 34.54 -4.66 -12.15
CA GLY A 175 35.67 -5.22 -12.92
C GLY A 175 35.56 -6.74 -13.17
N MET A 176 36.70 -7.42 -13.19
CA MET A 176 36.81 -8.87 -13.46
C MET A 176 36.02 -9.76 -12.49
N LYS A 177 35.71 -9.29 -11.28
CA LYS A 177 34.90 -10.03 -10.29
C LYS A 177 33.45 -10.30 -10.77
N LYS A 178 32.99 -9.64 -11.85
CA LYS A 178 31.69 -9.92 -12.49
C LYS A 178 31.55 -11.36 -12.97
N ILE A 179 32.65 -12.04 -13.31
CA ILE A 179 32.63 -13.44 -13.78
C ILE A 179 32.06 -14.39 -12.72
N PHE A 180 32.32 -14.11 -11.44
CA PHE A 180 31.82 -14.92 -10.31
C PHE A 180 30.40 -14.54 -9.86
N LEU A 181 29.82 -13.48 -10.42
CA LEU A 181 28.51 -12.96 -10.02
C LEU A 181 27.37 -13.98 -10.13
N PRO A 182 27.28 -14.84 -11.16
CA PRO A 182 26.24 -15.88 -11.24
C PRO A 182 26.30 -16.84 -10.05
N PHE A 183 27.49 -17.33 -9.68
CA PHE A 183 27.69 -18.23 -8.54
C PHE A 183 27.31 -17.56 -7.22
N ASP A 184 27.74 -16.31 -7.03
CA ASP A 184 27.36 -15.48 -5.89
C ASP A 184 25.84 -15.31 -5.75
N ILE A 185 25.14 -15.10 -6.86
CA ILE A 185 23.67 -14.95 -6.88
C ILE A 185 23.01 -16.29 -6.50
N ILE A 186 23.46 -17.40 -7.08
CA ILE A 186 22.95 -18.74 -6.75
C ILE A 186 23.10 -19.00 -5.24
N PHE A 187 24.27 -18.71 -4.68
CA PHE A 187 24.52 -18.86 -3.24
C PHE A 187 23.57 -18.01 -2.39
N ILE A 188 23.33 -16.74 -2.77
CA ILE A 188 22.37 -15.86 -2.09
C ILE A 188 20.95 -16.44 -2.13
N VAL A 189 20.53 -16.97 -3.28
CA VAL A 189 19.20 -17.57 -3.47
C VAL A 189 19.04 -18.81 -2.58
N LEU A 190 20.00 -19.73 -2.60
CA LEU A 190 19.99 -20.95 -1.77
C LEU A 190 19.93 -20.60 -0.28
N LYS A 191 20.82 -19.72 0.19
CA LYS A 191 20.82 -19.24 1.58
C LYS A 191 19.49 -18.58 1.96
N HIS A 192 18.86 -17.85 1.04
CA HIS A 192 17.55 -17.23 1.29
C HIS A 192 16.44 -18.27 1.45
N GLN A 193 16.41 -19.31 0.58
CA GLN A 193 15.41 -20.38 0.65
C GLN A 193 15.51 -21.17 1.96
N ILE A 194 16.72 -21.54 2.37
CA ILE A 194 16.99 -22.21 3.64
C ILE A 194 16.44 -21.38 4.81
N ASN A 195 16.81 -20.10 4.89
CA ASN A 195 16.32 -19.18 5.92
C ASN A 195 14.79 -19.01 5.92
N LYS A 196 14.15 -19.05 4.75
CA LYS A 196 12.69 -18.97 4.63
C LYS A 196 12.03 -20.21 5.23
N LYS A 197 12.59 -21.40 5.04
CA LYS A 197 12.10 -22.66 5.64
C LYS A 197 12.18 -22.62 7.17
N TYR A 198 13.33 -22.24 7.73
CA TYR A 198 13.50 -22.06 9.18
C TYR A 198 12.58 -20.98 9.79
N LYS A 199 12.36 -19.87 9.08
CA LYS A 199 11.44 -18.83 9.58
C LYS A 199 9.97 -19.22 9.47
N LYS A 200 9.61 -20.22 8.66
CA LYS A 200 8.23 -20.71 8.54
C LYS A 200 7.89 -21.65 9.70
N SER A 201 8.86 -22.38 10.25
CA SER A 201 8.65 -23.22 11.43
C SER A 201 8.45 -22.40 12.72
N ILE A 202 8.97 -21.17 12.76
CA ILE A 202 8.74 -20.23 13.87
C ILE A 202 7.54 -19.34 13.52
N LYS A 203 6.42 -19.49 14.22
CA LYS A 203 5.10 -18.86 13.96
C LYS A 203 5.06 -17.34 14.24
N ASN A 204 6.06 -16.55 13.83
CA ASN A 204 6.03 -15.10 14.02
C ASN A 204 5.28 -14.41 12.88
N GLN A 205 4.00 -14.08 13.12
CA GLN A 205 3.24 -13.20 12.25
C GLN A 205 3.86 -11.80 12.24
N LYS A 206 4.46 -11.42 11.12
CA LYS A 206 5.02 -10.08 10.93
C LYS A 206 3.90 -9.15 10.49
N LEU A 207 3.79 -8.00 11.16
CA LEU A 207 2.88 -6.91 10.75
C LEU A 207 3.10 -6.54 9.27
N PRO A 208 2.09 -6.01 8.55
CA PRO A 208 2.30 -5.40 7.24
C PRO A 208 3.26 -4.20 7.28
N LEU A 209 3.86 -3.80 6.15
CA LEU A 209 4.91 -2.76 6.15
C LEU A 209 4.39 -1.37 6.54
N GLU A 210 3.14 -1.09 6.23
CA GLU A 210 2.42 0.15 6.52
C GLU A 210 2.14 0.38 8.01
N PHE A 211 2.44 -0.61 8.86
CA PHE A 211 2.36 -0.47 10.33
C PHE A 211 3.65 0.09 10.94
N TYR A 212 4.68 0.38 10.14
CA TYR A 212 5.97 0.84 10.62
C TYR A 212 6.22 2.30 10.25
N LYS A 213 6.81 3.07 11.16
CA LYS A 213 7.13 4.51 10.98
C LYS A 213 8.05 4.78 9.78
N ASP A 214 8.94 3.84 9.46
CA ASP A 214 9.87 3.94 8.33
C ASP A 214 9.30 3.41 7.00
N TYR A 215 7.98 3.18 6.92
CA TYR A 215 7.28 2.70 5.73
C TYR A 215 7.64 3.50 4.47
N GLN A 216 7.59 4.82 4.53
CA GLN A 216 7.89 5.69 3.39
C GLN A 216 9.32 5.51 2.85
N LYS A 217 10.30 5.32 3.75
CA LYS A 217 11.68 5.00 3.37
C LYS A 217 11.76 3.63 2.71
N ALA A 218 11.00 2.65 3.23
CA ALA A 218 10.95 1.29 2.69
C ALA A 218 10.34 1.24 1.29
N ILE A 219 9.27 2.01 1.02
CA ILE A 219 8.65 2.11 -0.31
C ILE A 219 9.63 2.73 -1.31
N ARG A 220 10.30 3.83 -0.96
CA ARG A 220 11.35 4.42 -1.82
C ARG A 220 12.45 3.43 -2.15
N LEU A 221 12.87 2.63 -1.17
CA LEU A 221 13.86 1.58 -1.38
C LEU A 221 13.35 0.52 -2.36
N LYS A 222 12.11 0.04 -2.21
CA LYS A 222 11.48 -0.90 -3.16
C LYS A 222 11.41 -0.34 -4.58
N MET A 223 11.00 0.92 -4.73
CA MET A 223 10.92 1.58 -6.05
C MET A 223 12.29 1.66 -6.73
N LYS A 224 13.35 2.01 -5.98
CA LYS A 224 14.73 2.00 -6.51
C LYS A 224 15.15 0.61 -7.01
N ILE A 225 14.90 -0.44 -6.22
CA ILE A 225 15.19 -1.83 -6.62
C ILE A 225 14.44 -2.19 -7.91
N PHE A 226 13.14 -1.89 -7.96
CA PHE A 226 12.30 -2.21 -9.12
C PHE A 226 12.79 -1.49 -10.40
N LYS A 227 13.16 -0.21 -10.28
CA LYS A 227 13.75 0.55 -11.39
C LYS A 227 15.01 -0.13 -11.92
N ILE A 228 15.90 -0.59 -11.03
CA ILE A 228 17.12 -1.31 -11.43
C ILE A 228 16.79 -2.63 -12.11
N ILE A 229 15.86 -3.42 -11.57
CA ILE A 229 15.41 -4.68 -12.19
C ILE A 229 14.88 -4.43 -13.60
N ASN A 230 14.10 -3.37 -13.81
CA ASN A 230 13.59 -2.99 -15.13
C ASN A 230 14.70 -2.58 -16.11
N ILE A 231 15.77 -1.95 -15.63
CA ILE A 231 16.92 -1.60 -16.47
C ILE A 231 17.71 -2.86 -16.84
N ILE A 232 17.93 -3.77 -15.89
CA ILE A 232 18.64 -5.05 -16.11
C ILE A 232 17.87 -5.92 -17.11
N SER A 233 16.57 -6.11 -16.90
CA SER A 233 15.71 -6.94 -17.77
C SER A 233 15.58 -6.39 -19.19
N LYS A 234 15.70 -5.07 -19.37
CA LYS A 234 15.74 -4.42 -20.70
C LYS A 234 17.15 -4.36 -21.31
N GLY A 235 18.14 -5.03 -20.72
CA GLY A 235 19.50 -5.15 -21.27
C GLY A 235 20.35 -3.87 -21.23
N LYS A 236 19.90 -2.79 -20.60
CA LYS A 236 20.56 -1.47 -20.69
C LYS A 236 21.84 -1.31 -19.84
N ILE A 237 22.17 -2.27 -18.96
CA ILE A 237 23.35 -2.21 -18.08
C ILE A 237 24.62 -2.83 -18.70
N TRP A 238 24.50 -3.55 -19.82
CA TRP A 238 25.64 -4.14 -20.52
C TRP A 238 26.27 -3.21 -21.58
N LYS A 239 25.87 -1.92 -21.58
CA LYS A 239 26.41 -0.87 -22.47
C LYS A 239 27.27 0.17 -21.75
N ILE A 240 27.77 -0.13 -20.55
CA ILE A 240 28.74 0.68 -19.79
C ILE A 240 29.92 -0.23 -19.43
#